data_AF-H4F0B4-F1
#
_entry.id   AF-H4F0B4-F1
#
_cell.length_a   1.000
_cell.length_b   1.000
_cell.length_c   1.000
_cell.angle_alpha   90.00
_cell.angle_beta   90.00
_cell.angle_gamma   90.00
#
_symmetry.space_group_name_H-M   'P 1'
#
loop_
_entity.id
_entity.type
_entity.pdbx_description
1 polymer ?
#
loop_
_entity_poly.entity_id
_entity_poly.type
_entity_poly.pdbx_seq_one_letter_code
_entity_poly.pdbx_strand_id
1 'polypeptide(L)'
;MNFRGMIKAGATLGLAVALAGCTTTGIAKNDVEARWNGQQAGVFFAKFGPPVGDAAAGSSTIYTWRGGHKTRVVPAVYEQVDGKKGKIISKARTEYLRCEVQLTVSPDYIIRSVRTVVDRPGVNGGQSYCEEFLGGA
;
A
#
# COMPACT_ATOMS: atom_id res chain seq x y z
N MET A 1 -13.29 -66.90 7.43
CA MET A 1 -12.23 -67.14 6.42
C MET A 1 -11.62 -65.79 6.07
N ASN A 2 -10.31 -65.63 6.27
CA ASN A 2 -9.55 -64.41 5.94
C ASN A 2 -9.36 -64.28 4.43
N PHE A 3 -9.43 -63.06 3.87
CA PHE A 3 -8.71 -62.71 2.65
C PHE A 3 -8.23 -61.26 2.72
N ARG A 4 -6.95 -61.08 3.10
CA ARG A 4 -6.16 -59.86 2.84
C ARG A 4 -5.75 -59.93 1.38
N GLY A 5 -6.26 -59.00 0.56
CA GLY A 5 -6.05 -58.97 -0.89
C GLY A 5 -5.79 -57.54 -1.36
N MET A 6 -4.56 -57.32 -1.76
CA MET A 6 -3.95 -56.11 -2.30
C MET A 6 -4.54 -55.75 -3.69
N ILE A 7 -4.30 -54.50 -4.11
CA ILE A 7 -4.42 -53.94 -5.49
C ILE A 7 -5.79 -53.33 -5.84
N LYS A 8 -5.81 -52.02 -6.07
CA LYS A 8 -6.04 -51.41 -7.40
C LYS A 8 -5.87 -49.89 -7.35
N ALA A 9 -5.02 -49.40 -8.25
CA ALA A 9 -4.83 -48.01 -8.60
C ALA A 9 -6.17 -47.31 -8.83
N GLY A 10 -6.47 -46.29 -8.02
CA GLY A 10 -7.56 -45.36 -8.24
C GLY A 10 -6.98 -44.01 -8.62
N ALA A 11 -6.81 -43.78 -9.92
CA ALA A 11 -6.51 -42.48 -10.48
C ALA A 11 -7.76 -41.59 -10.32
N THR A 12 -7.87 -40.85 -9.22
CA THR A 12 -8.82 -39.74 -9.10
C THR A 12 -8.15 -38.47 -9.62
N LEU A 13 -8.41 -38.19 -10.89
CA LEU A 13 -8.21 -36.89 -11.52
C LEU A 13 -9.21 -35.91 -10.88
N GLY A 14 -8.74 -35.06 -9.96
CA GLY A 14 -9.53 -33.99 -9.33
C GLY A 14 -8.78 -32.67 -9.47
N LEU A 15 -9.16 -31.91 -10.49
CA LEU A 15 -8.57 -30.65 -10.95
C LEU A 15 -8.47 -29.59 -9.83
N ALA A 16 -7.27 -29.36 -9.30
CA ALA A 16 -6.97 -28.17 -8.49
C ALA A 16 -6.78 -26.97 -9.43
N VAL A 17 -7.83 -26.16 -9.60
CA VAL A 17 -7.70 -24.84 -10.23
C VAL A 17 -7.05 -23.89 -9.22
N ALA A 18 -5.72 -23.97 -9.11
CA ALA A 18 -4.94 -22.89 -8.54
C ALA A 18 -4.81 -21.81 -9.63
N LEU A 19 -5.72 -20.84 -9.66
CA LEU A 19 -5.50 -19.58 -10.36
C LEU A 19 -4.42 -18.80 -9.60
N ALA A 20 -3.18 -19.28 -9.67
CA ALA A 20 -2.00 -18.46 -9.41
C ALA A 20 -1.81 -17.56 -10.64
N GLY A 21 -2.73 -16.60 -10.82
CA GLY A 21 -2.50 -15.48 -11.71
C GLY A 21 -1.40 -14.63 -11.10
N CYS A 22 -0.13 -14.98 -11.35
CA CYS A 22 0.98 -14.09 -11.13
C CYS A 22 0.82 -12.91 -12.08
N THR A 23 0.04 -11.90 -11.68
CA THR A 23 0.08 -10.61 -12.34
C THR A 23 1.46 -10.03 -12.09
N THR A 24 2.27 -9.89 -13.14
CA THR A 24 3.56 -9.18 -13.06
C THR A 24 3.28 -7.73 -12.69
N THR A 25 3.33 -7.44 -11.38
CA THR A 25 3.45 -6.09 -10.86
C THR A 25 4.93 -5.74 -10.83
N GLY A 26 5.27 -4.49 -11.14
CA GLY A 26 6.65 -4.02 -11.01
C GLY A 26 7.18 -4.19 -9.57
N ILE A 27 8.50 -4.16 -9.42
CA ILE A 27 9.14 -4.15 -8.09
C ILE A 27 8.61 -2.94 -7.32
N ALA A 28 8.03 -3.19 -6.15
CA ALA A 28 7.52 -2.15 -5.27
C ALA A 28 8.66 -1.28 -4.74
N LYS A 29 8.43 0.03 -4.72
CA LYS A 29 9.43 1.02 -4.29
C LYS A 29 9.22 1.55 -2.88
N ASN A 30 8.05 1.32 -2.32
CA ASN A 30 7.60 1.77 -1.01
C ASN A 30 6.57 0.79 -0.45
N ASP A 31 6.25 0.91 0.83
CA ASP A 31 5.35 -0.03 1.52
C ASP A 31 3.90 0.04 0.99
N VAL A 32 3.48 1.20 0.47
CA VAL A 32 2.16 1.35 -0.16
C VAL A 32 2.07 0.50 -1.42
N GLU A 33 3.06 0.61 -2.32
CA GLU A 33 3.15 -0.21 -3.53
C GLU A 33 3.26 -1.70 -3.18
N ALA A 34 4.07 -2.05 -2.18
CA ALA A 34 4.27 -3.44 -1.76
C ALA A 34 2.97 -4.08 -1.27
N ARG A 35 2.13 -3.30 -0.57
CA ARG A 35 0.85 -3.78 -0.05
C ARG A 35 -0.24 -3.87 -1.12
N TRP A 36 -0.32 -2.87 -2.00
CA TRP A 36 -1.51 -2.68 -2.83
C TRP A 36 -1.35 -3.10 -4.28
N ASN A 37 -0.12 -3.18 -4.82
CA ASN A 37 0.06 -3.70 -6.17
C ASN A 37 -0.40 -5.16 -6.25
N GLY A 38 -1.24 -5.48 -7.23
CA GLY A 38 -1.83 -6.80 -7.43
C GLY A 38 -3.08 -7.05 -6.58
N GLN A 39 -3.46 -6.13 -5.69
CA GLN A 39 -4.70 -6.25 -4.92
C GLN A 39 -5.91 -5.78 -5.73
N GLN A 40 -7.08 -6.27 -5.35
CA GLN A 40 -8.36 -5.78 -5.87
C GLN A 40 -8.58 -4.33 -5.41
N ALA A 41 -8.86 -3.43 -6.36
CA ALA A 41 -9.15 -2.02 -6.06
C ALA A 41 -10.38 -1.86 -5.14
N GLY A 42 -11.34 -2.79 -5.24
CA GLY A 42 -12.51 -2.83 -4.36
C GLY A 42 -12.14 -3.01 -2.88
N VAL A 43 -11.09 -3.76 -2.56
CA VAL A 43 -10.63 -3.94 -1.17
C VAL A 43 -10.05 -2.63 -0.64
N PHE A 44 -9.30 -1.90 -1.47
CA PHE A 44 -8.77 -0.58 -1.12
C PHE A 44 -9.90 0.41 -0.83
N PHE A 45 -10.87 0.55 -1.76
CA PHE A 45 -11.97 1.50 -1.61
C PHE A 45 -12.96 1.10 -0.51
N ALA A 46 -13.15 -0.20 -0.24
CA ALA A 46 -13.95 -0.65 0.90
C ALA A 46 -13.32 -0.23 2.23
N LYS A 47 -11.97 -0.26 2.32
CA LYS A 47 -11.25 0.10 3.55
C LYS A 47 -11.13 1.60 3.75
N PHE A 48 -10.87 2.35 2.69
CA PHE A 48 -10.50 3.77 2.77
C PHE A 48 -11.53 4.74 2.20
N GLY A 49 -12.64 4.21 1.68
CA GLY A 49 -13.70 5.00 1.04
C GLY A 49 -13.49 5.16 -0.47
N PRO A 50 -14.49 5.75 -1.15
CA PRO A 50 -14.50 5.89 -2.60
C PRO A 50 -13.38 6.82 -3.11
N PRO A 51 -12.98 6.70 -4.39
CA PRO A 51 -12.10 7.66 -5.02
C PRO A 51 -12.77 9.04 -5.11
N VAL A 52 -11.96 10.10 -5.13
CA VAL A 52 -12.44 11.48 -5.36
C VAL A 52 -12.65 11.81 -6.84
N GLY A 53 -12.11 10.96 -7.72
CA GLY A 53 -12.31 11.06 -9.15
C GLY A 53 -11.60 9.95 -9.88
N ASP A 54 -11.94 9.78 -11.15
CA ASP A 54 -11.36 8.81 -12.05
C ASP A 54 -11.09 9.41 -13.43
N ALA A 55 -10.16 8.81 -14.16
CA ALA A 55 -9.83 9.17 -15.53
C ALA A 55 -9.51 7.91 -16.33
N ALA A 56 -9.97 7.86 -17.58
CA ALA A 56 -9.60 6.79 -18.50
C ALA A 56 -8.11 6.87 -18.87
N ALA A 57 -7.43 5.73 -18.89
CA ALA A 57 -6.02 5.58 -19.23
C ALA A 57 -5.83 4.35 -20.13
N GLY A 58 -6.21 4.49 -21.40
CA GLY A 58 -6.19 3.38 -22.36
C GLY A 58 -7.15 2.27 -21.96
N SER A 59 -6.62 1.08 -21.68
CA SER A 59 -7.40 -0.04 -21.14
C SER A 59 -7.55 -0.02 -19.62
N SER A 60 -6.90 0.91 -18.92
CA SER A 60 -6.96 1.02 -17.45
C SER A 60 -7.72 2.28 -17.03
N THR A 61 -8.07 2.36 -15.76
CA THR A 61 -8.65 3.55 -15.13
C THR A 61 -7.70 4.05 -14.06
N ILE A 62 -7.39 5.34 -14.08
CA ILE A 62 -6.63 5.99 -13.01
C ILE A 62 -7.65 6.54 -12.02
N TYR A 63 -7.69 5.97 -10.82
CA TYR A 63 -8.49 6.47 -9.72
C TYR A 63 -7.63 7.38 -8.85
N THR A 64 -8.12 8.58 -8.54
CA THR A 64 -7.51 9.47 -7.56
C THR A 64 -8.22 9.26 -6.23
N TRP A 65 -7.48 8.82 -5.21
CA TRP A 65 -7.97 8.70 -3.84
C TRP A 65 -7.26 9.69 -2.92
N ARG A 66 -7.98 10.12 -1.89
CA ARG A 66 -7.60 11.26 -1.07
C ARG A 66 -8.17 11.12 0.34
N GLY A 67 -7.30 11.05 1.35
CA GLY A 67 -7.75 10.86 2.71
C GLY A 67 -6.64 10.95 3.76
N GLY A 68 -6.94 10.39 4.94
CA GLY A 68 -6.03 10.41 6.08
C GLY A 68 -5.75 11.82 6.61
N HIS A 69 -6.74 12.71 6.70
CA HIS A 69 -6.47 14.05 7.24
C HIS A 69 -6.09 13.98 8.73
N LYS A 70 -4.90 14.47 9.09
CA LYS A 70 -4.39 14.48 10.47
C LYS A 70 -3.55 15.72 10.71
N THR A 71 -3.57 16.26 11.92
CA THR A 71 -2.70 17.37 12.32
C THR A 71 -1.58 16.84 13.21
N ARG A 72 -0.32 17.15 12.89
CA ARG A 72 0.86 16.77 13.67
C ARG A 72 1.65 18.00 14.09
N VAL A 73 1.93 18.13 15.38
CA VAL A 73 2.84 19.16 15.89
C VAL A 73 4.24 18.56 15.95
N VAL A 74 5.18 19.11 15.19
CA VAL A 74 6.58 18.70 15.19
C VAL A 74 7.34 19.69 16.09
N PRO A 75 8.00 19.23 17.17
CA PRO A 75 8.75 20.11 18.06
C PRO A 75 10.04 20.61 17.40
N ALA A 76 10.61 21.69 17.95
CA ALA A 76 11.90 22.19 17.50
C ALA A 76 13.03 21.20 17.87
N VAL A 77 13.93 20.93 16.93
CA VAL A 77 15.13 20.11 17.15
C VAL A 77 16.32 21.03 17.36
N TYR A 78 17.10 20.76 18.41
CA TYR A 78 18.28 21.53 18.79
C TYR A 78 19.53 20.67 18.64
N GLU A 79 20.61 21.28 18.19
CA GLU A 79 21.94 20.68 18.24
C GLU A 79 22.33 20.43 19.69
N GLN A 80 22.91 19.27 19.97
CA GLN A 80 23.45 18.97 21.28
C GLN A 80 24.95 19.22 21.21
N VAL A 81 25.42 20.26 21.89
CA VAL A 81 26.86 20.56 22.03
C VAL A 81 27.20 20.42 23.50
N ASP A 82 28.04 19.44 23.84
CA ASP A 82 28.50 19.15 25.21
C ASP A 82 27.37 19.06 26.25
N GLY A 83 26.27 18.39 25.90
CA GLY A 83 25.11 18.20 26.79
C GLY A 83 24.25 19.45 27.01
N LYS A 84 24.55 20.57 26.33
CA LYS A 84 23.75 21.80 26.34
C LYS A 84 23.00 21.95 25.02
N LYS A 85 21.80 22.57 25.10
CA LYS A 85 21.02 22.94 23.90
C LYS A 85 21.77 24.01 23.12
N GLY A 86 22.32 23.62 21.98
CA GLY A 86 22.98 24.48 21.01
C GLY A 86 21.98 25.12 20.05
N LYS A 87 22.43 25.32 18.80
CA LYS A 87 21.65 26.00 17.76
C LYS A 87 20.39 25.22 17.37
N ILE A 88 19.33 25.93 17.01
CA ILE A 88 18.12 25.32 16.45
C ILE A 88 18.46 24.71 15.08
N ILE A 89 18.33 23.39 14.97
CA ILE A 89 18.46 22.63 13.72
C ILE A 89 17.15 22.73 12.93
N SER A 90 16.00 22.61 13.61
CA SER A 90 14.69 22.78 12.99
C SER A 90 13.71 23.47 13.93
N LYS A 91 12.88 24.36 13.39
CA LYS A 91 11.87 25.08 14.18
C LYS A 91 10.63 24.18 14.39
N ALA A 92 9.93 24.44 15.50
CA ALA A 92 8.64 23.83 15.74
C ALA A 92 7.66 24.24 14.63
N ARG A 93 6.87 23.29 14.14
CA ARG A 93 5.89 23.52 13.08
C ARG A 93 4.67 22.64 13.25
N THR A 94 3.51 23.15 12.86
CA THR A 94 2.28 22.38 12.76
C THR A 94 2.12 21.93 11.31
N GLU A 95 1.95 20.62 11.13
CA GLU A 95 1.78 20.00 9.83
C GLU A 95 0.36 19.47 9.67
N TYR A 96 -0.27 19.83 8.57
CA TYR A 96 -1.50 19.19 8.11
C TYR A 96 -1.09 18.05 7.19
N LEU A 97 -1.26 16.84 7.70
CA LEU A 97 -0.97 15.58 7.04
C LEU A 97 -2.20 15.14 6.25
N ARG A 98 -1.90 14.60 5.07
CA ARG A 98 -2.87 14.16 4.10
C ARG A 98 -2.18 13.25 3.12
N CYS A 99 -2.86 12.17 2.76
CA CYS A 99 -2.39 11.29 1.71
C CYS A 99 -3.29 11.40 0.48
N GLU A 100 -2.67 11.58 -0.68
CA GLU A 100 -3.33 11.49 -1.98
C GLU A 100 -2.54 10.54 -2.86
N VAL A 101 -3.22 9.54 -3.41
CA VAL A 101 -2.63 8.56 -4.31
C VAL A 101 -3.44 8.44 -5.59
N GLN A 102 -2.75 8.09 -6.66
CA GLN A 102 -3.34 7.63 -7.91
C GLN A 102 -3.14 6.13 -8.04
N LEU A 103 -4.23 5.40 -8.24
CA LEU A 103 -4.22 3.96 -8.49
C LEU A 103 -4.48 3.73 -9.98
N THR A 104 -3.56 3.08 -10.66
CA THR A 104 -3.81 2.56 -12.01
C THR A 104 -4.46 1.20 -11.87
N VAL A 105 -5.71 1.07 -12.29
CA VAL A 105 -6.51 -0.13 -12.12
C VAL A 105 -6.88 -0.70 -13.48
N SER A 106 -6.63 -1.99 -13.69
CA SER A 106 -6.94 -2.68 -14.94
C SER A 106 -8.43 -3.07 -15.03
N PRO A 107 -8.94 -3.52 -16.20
CA PRO A 107 -10.36 -3.89 -16.38
C PRO A 107 -10.86 -4.99 -15.44
N ASP A 108 -9.95 -5.89 -15.04
CA ASP A 108 -10.16 -6.92 -14.02
C ASP A 108 -10.22 -6.37 -12.58
N TYR A 109 -10.21 -5.04 -12.44
CA TYR A 109 -10.29 -4.28 -11.20
C TYR A 109 -9.10 -4.48 -10.24
N ILE A 110 -7.97 -4.93 -10.79
CA ILE A 110 -6.70 -5.11 -10.07
C ILE A 110 -5.85 -3.84 -10.13
N ILE A 111 -5.29 -3.44 -8.99
CA ILE A 111 -4.33 -2.35 -8.89
C ILE A 111 -3.01 -2.78 -9.55
N ARG A 112 -2.63 -2.11 -10.62
CA ARG A 112 -1.37 -2.33 -11.34
C ARG A 112 -0.23 -1.47 -10.81
N SER A 113 -0.55 -0.27 -10.34
CA SER A 113 0.40 0.61 -9.67
C SER A 113 -0.31 1.59 -8.75
N VAL A 114 0.38 1.98 -7.68
CA VAL A 114 -0.01 3.09 -6.80
C VAL A 114 1.08 4.15 -6.87
N ARG A 115 0.67 5.41 -7.08
CA ARG A 115 1.56 6.57 -7.07
C ARG A 115 1.11 7.55 -6.00
N THR A 116 1.99 7.92 -5.09
CA THR A 116 1.77 9.04 -4.16
C THR A 116 1.85 10.37 -4.92
N VAL A 117 0.78 11.17 -4.84
CA VAL A 117 0.67 12.50 -5.47
C VAL A 117 0.93 13.60 -4.43
N VAL A 118 0.27 13.51 -3.28
CA VAL A 118 0.46 14.42 -2.16
C VAL A 118 0.79 13.61 -0.93
N ASP A 119 1.98 13.85 -0.40
CA ASP A 119 2.51 13.13 0.74
C ASP A 119 3.43 14.03 1.56
N ARG A 120 3.43 13.83 2.87
CA ARG A 120 4.29 14.55 3.80
C ARG A 120 5.39 13.60 4.28
N PRO A 121 6.67 14.01 4.22
CA PRO A 121 7.75 13.18 4.71
C PRO A 121 7.60 12.90 6.21
N GLY A 122 8.12 11.76 6.64
CA GLY A 122 8.23 11.42 8.04
C GLY A 122 9.15 12.38 8.80
N VAL A 123 9.03 12.37 10.13
CA VAL A 123 9.98 13.07 11.00
C VAL A 123 11.27 12.26 11.10
N ASN A 124 12.42 12.93 11.13
CA ASN A 124 13.74 12.31 11.32
C ASN A 124 14.07 11.15 10.35
N GLY A 125 13.59 11.20 9.11
CA GLY A 125 13.85 10.17 8.11
C GLY A 125 12.97 8.92 8.23
N GLY A 126 11.91 8.97 9.04
CA GLY A 126 10.88 7.93 9.06
C GLY A 126 10.03 7.88 7.78
N GLN A 127 9.20 6.84 7.68
CA GLN A 127 8.24 6.63 6.60
C GLN A 127 7.39 7.87 6.34
N SER A 128 6.98 8.02 5.08
CA SER A 128 6.06 9.08 4.71
C SER A 128 4.68 8.86 5.33
N TYR A 129 3.87 9.92 5.35
CA TYR A 129 2.54 9.80 5.92
C TYR A 129 1.62 8.88 5.12
N CYS A 130 1.75 8.84 3.79
CA CYS A 130 1.05 7.86 2.97
C CYS A 130 1.48 6.42 3.30
N GLU A 131 2.77 6.17 3.56
CA GLU A 131 3.25 4.85 3.98
C GLU A 131 2.69 4.46 5.35
N GLU A 132 2.71 5.36 6.33
CA GLU A 132 2.12 5.12 7.66
C GLU A 132 0.61 4.78 7.55
N PHE A 133 -0.13 5.50 6.71
CA PHE A 133 -1.58 5.36 6.62
C PHE A 133 -2.04 4.21 5.71
N LEU A 134 -1.40 4.03 4.55
CA LEU A 134 -1.80 3.06 3.53
C LEU A 134 -0.93 1.81 3.51
N GLY A 135 0.35 1.88 3.90
CA GLY A 135 1.28 0.75 3.91
C GLY A 135 0.92 -0.32 4.94
N GLY A 136 0.15 0.05 5.96
CA GLY A 136 -0.31 -0.87 7.00
C GLY A 136 0.83 -1.28 7.92
N ALA A 137 0.90 -0.63 9.08
CA ALA A 137 1.69 -1.10 10.22
C ALA A 137 1.23 -2.49 10.68
#